data_AF-A0A838RB94-F1
#
_entry.id   AF-A0A838RB94-F1
#
_cell.length_a   1.000
_cell.length_b   1.000
_cell.length_c   1.000
_cell.angle_alpha   90.00
_cell.angle_beta   90.00
_cell.angle_gamma   90.00
#
_symmetry.space_group_name_H-M   'P 1'
#
loop_
_entity.id
_entity.type
_entity.pdbx_description
1 polymer ?
#
loop_
_entity_poly.entity_id
_entity_poly.type
_entity_poly.pdbx_seq_one_letter_code
_entity_poly.pdbx_strand_id
1 'polypeptide(L)'
;SNKDRVRVGDASIAPRDLVVSLLPQPKDLAGLMRGKTCVGVLAKGRKHGEPKAYYIYNVSDHEAAYTELGVQATAYQTGIPPVIAARLIRDGIWRGSGVMSPEQFDPDPFLERLAREGMPWRLRDDSARAEIPRVRALSSMGTVAA
;
A
#
# COMPACT_ATOMS: atom_id res chain seq x y z
N SER A 1 7.13 4.14 20.85
CA SER A 1 5.76 4.46 21.33
C SER A 1 5.80 4.43 22.84
N ASN A 2 5.71 5.59 23.50
CA ASN A 2 5.83 5.68 24.94
C ASN A 2 4.48 5.30 25.58
N LYS A 3 4.43 4.07 26.14
CA LYS A 3 3.25 3.53 26.83
C LYS A 3 3.29 3.82 28.33
N ASP A 4 4.34 4.46 28.81
CA ASP A 4 4.53 4.73 30.23
C ASP A 4 3.43 5.67 30.70
N ARG A 5 2.74 5.25 31.76
CA ARG A 5 1.60 6.00 32.28
C ARG A 5 2.12 7.16 33.12
N VAL A 6 1.54 8.34 32.89
CA VAL A 6 1.80 9.54 33.67
C VAL A 6 0.60 9.85 34.56
N ARG A 7 0.85 10.43 35.74
CA ARG A 7 -0.20 10.94 36.63
C ARG A 7 -0.66 12.31 36.15
N VAL A 8 -1.96 12.46 35.90
CA VAL A 8 -2.63 13.73 35.60
C VAL A 8 -3.75 13.89 36.62
N GLY A 9 -3.52 14.72 37.64
CA GLY A 9 -4.38 14.74 38.83
C GLY A 9 -4.41 13.36 39.50
N ASP A 10 -5.60 12.80 39.72
CA ASP A 10 -5.78 11.46 40.29
C ASP A 10 -5.86 10.33 39.26
N ALA A 11 -5.79 10.65 37.97
CA ALA A 11 -5.82 9.67 36.89
C ALA A 11 -4.40 9.24 36.47
N SER A 12 -4.22 7.93 36.26
CA SER A 12 -3.04 7.36 35.61
C SER A 12 -3.35 7.13 34.13
N ILE A 13 -2.73 7.88 33.22
CA ILE A 13 -3.09 7.90 31.79
C ILE A 13 -1.85 7.63 30.93
N ALA A 14 -1.99 6.82 29.88
CA ALA A 14 -0.98 6.73 28.83
C ALA A 14 -1.15 7.92 27.87
N PRO A 15 -0.11 8.76 27.64
CA PRO A 15 -0.24 9.96 26.80
C PRO A 15 -0.83 9.69 25.41
N ARG A 16 -0.48 8.55 24.81
CA ARG A 16 -1.04 8.12 23.51
C ARG A 16 -2.56 7.98 23.56
N ASP A 17 -3.09 7.34 24.60
CA ASP A 17 -4.52 7.00 24.65
C ASP A 17 -5.35 8.27 24.88
N LEU A 18 -4.80 9.25 25.60
CA LEU A 18 -5.38 10.59 25.70
C LEU A 18 -5.42 11.29 24.33
N VAL A 19 -4.32 11.26 23.58
CA VAL A 19 -4.31 11.86 22.23
C VAL A 19 -5.32 11.15 21.32
N VAL A 20 -5.35 9.82 21.32
CA VAL A 20 -6.28 9.03 20.51
C VAL A 20 -7.74 9.32 20.88
N SER A 21 -8.06 9.52 22.17
CA SER A 21 -9.44 9.82 22.59
C SER A 21 -9.91 11.22 22.19
N LEU A 22 -8.98 12.15 21.99
CA LEU A 22 -9.27 13.51 21.54
C LEU A 22 -9.38 13.63 20.01
N LEU A 23 -8.85 12.66 19.26
CA LEU A 23 -8.90 12.68 17.80
C LEU A 23 -10.25 12.17 17.28
N PRO A 24 -10.80 12.78 16.20
CA PRO A 24 -11.98 12.25 15.54
C PRO A 24 -11.72 10.84 15.02
N GLN A 25 -12.74 9.98 15.07
CA GLN A 25 -12.59 8.61 14.57
C GLN A 25 -12.49 8.62 13.04
N PRO A 26 -11.65 7.77 12.42
CA PRO A 26 -11.50 7.72 10.96
C PRO A 26 -12.81 7.51 10.20
N LYS A 27 -13.75 6.76 10.79
CA LYS A 27 -15.08 6.51 10.21
C LYS A 27 -15.95 7.77 10.13
N ASP A 28 -15.81 8.68 11.09
CA ASP A 28 -16.60 9.92 11.18
C ASP A 28 -16.08 10.97 10.18
N LEU A 29 -14.85 10.77 9.68
CA LEU A 29 -14.21 11.64 8.69
C LEU A 29 -14.55 11.25 7.24
N ALA A 30 -15.05 10.04 6.99
CA ALA A 30 -15.18 9.51 5.62
C ALA A 30 -16.05 10.40 4.71
N GLY A 31 -17.16 10.94 5.21
CA GLY A 31 -18.03 11.86 4.46
C GLY A 31 -17.56 13.33 4.40
N LEU A 32 -16.47 13.66 5.10
CA LEU A 32 -15.88 15.00 5.15
C LEU A 32 -14.58 15.11 4.35
N MET A 33 -13.94 13.97 4.05
CA MET A 33 -12.68 13.91 3.33
C MET A 33 -12.87 14.21 1.84
N ARG A 34 -12.06 15.14 1.34
CA ARG A 34 -12.01 15.50 -0.08
C ARG A 34 -10.62 15.27 -0.66
N GLY A 35 -10.56 15.15 -1.97
CA GLY A 35 -9.34 14.92 -2.71
C GLY A 35 -9.13 13.46 -3.05
N LYS A 36 -7.89 13.14 -3.44
CA LYS A 36 -7.55 11.85 -4.05
C LYS A 36 -6.34 11.23 -3.37
N THR A 37 -6.36 9.91 -3.24
CA THR A 37 -5.18 9.12 -2.89
C THR A 37 -4.50 8.62 -4.16
N CYS A 38 -3.18 8.53 -4.13
CA CYS A 38 -2.38 7.92 -5.18
C CYS A 38 -1.46 6.88 -4.53
N VAL A 39 -1.59 5.63 -4.95
CA VAL A 39 -0.73 4.52 -4.50
C VAL A 39 -0.14 3.86 -5.72
N GLY A 40 1.17 3.65 -5.71
CA GLY A 40 1.86 3.04 -6.85
C GLY A 40 3.29 2.63 -6.52
N VAL A 41 3.89 1.93 -7.47
CA VAL A 41 5.26 1.42 -7.40
C VAL A 41 6.06 1.95 -8.57
N LEU A 42 7.18 2.62 -8.27
CA LEU A 42 8.19 2.98 -9.27
C LEU A 42 9.22 1.86 -9.31
N ALA A 43 9.14 1.01 -10.33
CA ALA A 43 10.11 -0.04 -10.57
C ALA A 43 11.21 0.48 -11.50
N LYS A 44 12.46 0.44 -11.05
CA LYS A 44 13.64 0.73 -11.86
C LYS A 44 14.45 -0.54 -12.06
N GLY A 45 14.93 -0.77 -13.27
CA GLY A 45 15.71 -1.96 -13.61
C GLY A 45 16.34 -1.87 -14.98
N ARG A 46 16.68 -3.03 -15.54
CA ARG A 46 17.20 -3.16 -16.90
C ARG A 46 16.28 -4.06 -17.71
N LYS A 47 16.01 -3.68 -18.95
CA LYS A 47 15.28 -4.51 -19.92
C LYS A 47 16.06 -4.52 -21.22
N HIS A 48 16.46 -5.71 -21.68
CA HIS A 48 17.36 -5.88 -22.83
C HIS A 48 18.67 -5.07 -22.72
N GLY A 49 19.26 -5.02 -21.51
CA GLY A 49 20.51 -4.30 -21.24
C GLY A 49 20.34 -2.80 -20.95
N GLU A 50 19.23 -2.20 -21.39
CA GLU A 50 18.96 -0.77 -21.23
C GLU A 50 18.28 -0.43 -19.90
N PRO A 51 18.69 0.66 -19.21
CA PRO A 51 17.96 1.18 -18.06
C PRO A 51 16.50 1.49 -18.41
N LYS A 52 15.58 0.98 -17.58
CA LYS A 52 14.15 1.23 -17.69
C LYS A 52 13.57 1.59 -16.34
N ALA A 53 12.55 2.44 -16.37
CA ALA A 53 11.76 2.75 -15.19
C ALA A 53 10.28 2.85 -15.56
N TYR A 54 9.44 2.20 -14.77
CA TYR A 54 7.99 2.21 -14.95
C TYR A 54 7.31 2.53 -13.63
N TYR A 55 6.34 3.43 -13.67
CA TYR A 55 5.48 3.74 -12.53
C TYR A 55 4.08 3.20 -12.77
N ILE A 56 3.71 2.16 -12.02
CA ILE A 56 2.34 1.63 -11.99
C ILE A 56 1.61 2.21 -10.79
N TYR A 57 0.42 2.78 -10.99
CA TYR A 57 -0.31 3.44 -9.92
C TYR A 57 -1.83 3.41 -10.10
N ASN A 58 -2.54 3.56 -9.00
CA ASN A 58 -3.98 3.80 -8.93
C ASN A 58 -4.24 5.15 -8.24
N VAL A 59 -5.24 5.87 -8.73
CA VAL A 59 -5.77 7.07 -8.09
C VAL A 59 -7.21 6.80 -7.69
N SER A 60 -7.52 7.01 -6.40
CA SER A 60 -8.87 6.84 -5.86
C SER A 60 -9.36 8.16 -5.28
N ASP A 61 -10.64 8.47 -5.47
CA ASP A 61 -11.27 9.70 -5.01
C ASP A 61 -12.10 9.44 -3.75
N HIS A 62 -11.94 10.27 -2.72
CA HIS A 62 -12.63 10.07 -1.44
C HIS A 62 -14.14 10.23 -1.57
N GLU A 63 -14.63 11.19 -2.36
CA GLU A 63 -16.06 11.46 -2.53
C GLU A 63 -16.72 10.34 -3.35
N ALA A 64 -16.02 9.84 -4.36
CA ALA A 64 -16.49 8.67 -5.13
C ALA A 64 -16.57 7.41 -4.26
N ALA A 65 -15.52 7.10 -3.49
CA ALA A 65 -15.49 5.94 -2.59
C ALA A 65 -16.59 6.02 -1.51
N TYR A 66 -16.85 7.22 -0.98
CA TYR A 66 -17.92 7.43 0.00
C TYR A 66 -19.30 7.27 -0.62
N THR A 67 -19.50 7.77 -1.85
CA THR A 67 -20.76 7.61 -2.58
C THR A 67 -21.07 6.13 -2.89
N GLU A 68 -20.04 5.35 -3.25
CA GLU A 68 -20.22 3.94 -3.63
C GLU A 68 -20.40 3.03 -2.41
N LEU A 69 -19.51 3.13 -1.41
CA LEU A 69 -19.41 2.16 -0.31
C LEU A 69 -19.45 2.79 1.09
N GLY A 70 -19.64 4.11 1.21
CA GLY A 70 -19.68 4.81 2.50
C GLY A 70 -18.32 4.88 3.21
N VAL A 71 -17.22 4.68 2.49
CA VAL A 71 -15.85 4.63 3.05
C VAL A 71 -14.91 5.63 2.39
N GLN A 72 -13.85 5.99 3.09
CA GLN A 72 -12.76 6.79 2.53
C GLN A 72 -11.92 5.99 1.51
N ALA A 73 -11.24 6.69 0.59
CA ALA A 73 -10.43 6.09 -0.48
C ALA A 73 -9.37 5.09 0.04
N THR A 74 -8.74 5.33 1.19
CA THR A 74 -7.76 4.38 1.77
C THR A 74 -8.39 3.03 2.12
N ALA A 75 -9.60 3.05 2.70
CA ALA A 75 -10.32 1.83 3.04
C ALA A 75 -10.81 1.11 1.78
N TYR A 76 -11.27 1.87 0.78
CA TYR A 76 -11.60 1.36 -0.55
C TYR A 76 -10.42 0.61 -1.19
N GLN A 77 -9.25 1.25 -1.24
CA GLN A 77 -8.02 0.68 -1.79
C GLN A 77 -7.50 -0.54 -1.03
N THR A 78 -7.83 -0.67 0.26
CA THR A 78 -7.41 -1.81 1.08
C THR A 78 -8.40 -2.97 1.02
N GLY A 79 -9.70 -2.68 0.85
CA GLY A 79 -10.77 -3.67 0.91
C GLY A 79 -11.01 -4.42 -0.41
N ILE A 80 -10.85 -3.77 -1.55
CA ILE A 80 -11.08 -4.40 -2.86
C ILE A 80 -10.02 -5.46 -3.23
N PRO A 81 -8.70 -5.21 -3.07
CA PRO A 81 -7.66 -6.19 -3.44
C PRO A 81 -7.83 -7.58 -2.79
N PRO A 82 -8.10 -7.71 -1.48
CA PRO A 82 -8.34 -9.02 -0.86
C PRO A 82 -9.60 -9.72 -1.39
N VAL A 83 -10.66 -8.97 -1.71
CA VAL A 83 -11.89 -9.54 -2.29
C VAL A 83 -11.61 -10.13 -3.68
N ILE A 84 -10.83 -9.42 -4.51
CA ILE A 84 -10.39 -9.92 -5.82
C ILE A 84 -9.54 -11.18 -5.64
N ALA A 85 -8.54 -11.15 -4.77
CA ALA A 85 -7.67 -12.29 -4.50
C ALA A 85 -8.47 -13.53 -4.05
N ALA A 86 -9.44 -13.34 -3.14
CA ALA A 86 -10.32 -14.42 -2.69
C ALA A 86 -11.16 -15.01 -3.84
N ARG A 87 -11.67 -14.16 -4.75
CA ARG A 87 -12.38 -14.62 -5.95
C ARG A 87 -11.47 -15.41 -6.89
N LEU A 88 -10.24 -14.95 -7.13
CA LEU A 88 -9.28 -15.66 -7.97
C LEU A 88 -8.89 -17.03 -7.40
N ILE A 89 -8.75 -17.14 -6.08
CA ILE A 89 -8.49 -18.40 -5.39
C ILE A 89 -9.70 -19.34 -5.53
N ARG A 90 -10.91 -18.83 -5.24
CA ARG A 90 -12.16 -19.58 -5.36
C ARG A 90 -12.39 -20.10 -6.78
N ASP A 91 -12.15 -19.26 -7.78
CA ASP A 91 -12.32 -19.61 -9.20
C ASP A 91 -11.20 -20.56 -9.69
N GLY A 92 -10.21 -20.86 -8.83
CA GLY A 92 -9.07 -21.70 -9.16
C GLY A 92 -8.16 -21.08 -10.21
N ILE A 93 -8.11 -19.76 -10.32
CA ILE A 93 -7.15 -19.05 -11.20
C ILE A 93 -5.81 -18.93 -10.45
N TRP A 94 -5.87 -18.45 -9.22
CA TRP A 94 -4.72 -18.49 -8.30
C TRP A 94 -4.77 -19.80 -7.51
N ARG A 95 -3.76 -20.65 -7.70
CA ARG A 95 -3.65 -21.96 -7.04
C ARG A 95 -2.26 -22.15 -6.45
N GLY A 96 -2.18 -22.85 -5.33
CA GLY A 96 -0.93 -23.29 -4.71
C GLY A 96 -1.17 -23.77 -3.29
N SER A 97 -0.10 -24.25 -2.65
CA SER A 97 -0.15 -24.79 -1.29
C SER A 97 0.87 -24.08 -0.38
N GLY A 98 0.47 -23.77 0.85
CA GLY A 98 1.30 -23.09 1.83
C GLY A 98 1.00 -21.59 1.94
N VAL A 99 1.92 -20.85 2.55
CA VAL A 99 1.83 -19.39 2.67
C VAL A 99 2.46 -18.78 1.43
N MET A 100 1.67 -18.04 0.66
CA MET A 100 2.12 -17.40 -0.57
C MET A 100 1.78 -15.92 -0.56
N SER A 101 2.72 -15.12 -1.03
CA SER A 101 2.50 -13.71 -1.29
C SER A 101 1.89 -13.50 -2.69
N PRO A 102 1.16 -12.40 -2.92
CA PRO A 102 0.51 -12.11 -4.20
C PRO A 102 1.44 -12.13 -5.43
N GLU A 103 2.69 -11.72 -5.27
CA GLU A 103 3.71 -11.69 -6.33
C GLU A 103 4.14 -13.07 -6.84
N GLN A 104 3.71 -14.15 -6.18
CA GLN A 104 3.97 -15.52 -6.60
C GLN A 104 2.94 -16.05 -7.63
N PHE A 105 1.89 -15.28 -7.91
CA PHE A 105 0.84 -15.65 -8.87
C PHE A 105 0.93 -14.81 -10.14
N ASP A 106 0.27 -15.28 -11.20
CA ASP A 106 0.05 -14.50 -12.42
C ASP A 106 -0.72 -13.20 -12.08
N PRO A 107 -0.13 -12.01 -12.31
CA PRO A 107 -0.76 -10.74 -11.96
C PRO A 107 -1.88 -10.33 -12.93
N ASP A 108 -1.91 -10.87 -14.16
CA ASP A 108 -2.80 -10.35 -15.21
C ASP A 108 -4.30 -10.47 -14.84
N PRO A 109 -4.81 -11.63 -14.36
CA PRO A 109 -6.21 -11.76 -13.95
C PRO A 109 -6.60 -10.83 -12.80
N PHE A 110 -5.64 -10.52 -11.92
CA PHE A 110 -5.85 -9.63 -10.79
C PHE A 110 -5.94 -8.17 -11.25
N LEU A 111 -5.01 -7.73 -12.08
CA LEU A 111 -4.97 -6.37 -12.63
C LEU A 111 -6.17 -6.07 -13.51
N GLU A 112 -6.67 -7.06 -14.26
CA GLU A 112 -7.90 -6.92 -15.02
C GLU A 112 -9.12 -6.71 -14.12
N ARG A 113 -9.27 -7.52 -13.07
CA ARG A 113 -10.39 -7.40 -12.12
C ARG A 113 -10.32 -6.11 -11.33
N LEU A 114 -9.12 -5.69 -10.93
CA LEU A 114 -8.91 -4.42 -10.22
C LEU A 114 -9.48 -3.25 -11.01
N ALA A 115 -9.21 -3.20 -12.32
CA ALA A 115 -9.75 -2.16 -13.18
C ALA A 115 -11.29 -2.25 -13.35
N ARG A 116 -11.85 -3.46 -13.43
CA ARG A 116 -13.30 -3.68 -13.55
C ARG A 116 -14.06 -3.34 -12.26
N GLU A 117 -13.42 -3.54 -11.09
CA GLU A 117 -14.01 -3.32 -9.77
C GLU A 117 -13.76 -1.90 -9.24
N GLY A 118 -13.69 -0.90 -10.12
CA GLY A 118 -13.63 0.51 -9.74
C GLY A 118 -12.23 1.03 -9.38
N MET A 119 -11.19 0.20 -9.49
CA MET A 119 -9.79 0.60 -9.23
C MET A 119 -8.92 0.55 -10.50
N PRO A 120 -9.19 1.39 -11.52
CA PRO A 120 -8.36 1.43 -12.71
C PRO A 120 -6.93 1.82 -12.34
N TRP A 121 -5.96 1.13 -12.94
CA TRP A 121 -4.55 1.45 -12.81
C TRP A 121 -4.02 2.12 -14.08
N ARG A 122 -2.85 2.75 -13.94
CA ARG A 122 -2.13 3.44 -15.02
C ARG A 122 -0.68 3.01 -14.96
N LEU A 123 -0.09 2.86 -16.14
CA LEU A 123 1.35 2.64 -16.30
C LEU A 123 1.95 3.87 -16.96
N ARG A 124 2.97 4.44 -16.34
CA ARG A 124 3.75 5.55 -16.90
C ARG A 124 5.17 5.08 -17.18
N ASP A 125 5.66 5.33 -18.39
CA ASP A 125 7.07 5.12 -18.72
C ASP A 125 7.88 6.29 -18.17
N ASP A 126 8.71 5.99 -17.16
CA ASP A 126 9.60 6.94 -16.49
C ASP A 126 11.07 6.70 -16.92
N SER A 127 11.30 6.02 -18.05
CA SER A 127 12.64 5.60 -18.46
C SER A 127 13.60 6.78 -18.69
N ALA A 128 13.10 7.98 -18.99
CA ALA A 128 13.91 9.20 -19.04
C ALA A 128 14.54 9.58 -17.68
N ARG A 129 14.06 9.00 -16.58
CA ARG A 129 14.56 9.19 -15.20
C ARG A 129 15.10 7.87 -14.61
N ALA A 130 15.45 6.92 -15.47
CA ALA A 130 15.84 5.56 -15.10
C ALA A 130 17.24 5.44 -14.51
N GLU A 131 17.98 6.53 -14.33
CA GLU A 131 19.24 6.47 -13.60
C GLU A 131 19.01 5.79 -12.24
N ILE A 132 19.64 4.62 -12.10
CA ILE A 132 19.63 3.81 -10.88
C ILE A 132 20.85 4.28 -10.08
N PRO A 133 20.67 4.89 -8.91
CA PRO A 133 21.79 5.24 -8.05
C PRO A 133 22.61 3.98 -7.80
N ARG A 134 23.91 4.01 -8.13
CA ARG A 134 24.80 2.90 -7.79
C ARG A 134 24.95 2.88 -6.28
N VAL A 135 24.27 1.94 -5.61
CA VAL A 135 24.57 1.61 -4.22
C VAL A 135 25.96 1.01 -4.20
N ARG A 136 26.94 1.74 -3.62
CA ARG A 136 28.27 1.20 -3.35
C ARG A 136 28.06 0.02 -2.38
N ALA A 137 28.48 -1.17 -2.79
CA ALA A 137 28.54 -2.30 -1.85
C ALA A 137 29.44 -1.88 -0.68
N LEU A 138 28.90 -1.89 0.54
CA LEU A 138 29.71 -1.76 1.74
C LEU A 138 30.59 -3.01 1.78
N SER A 139 31.91 -2.83 1.66
CA SER A 139 32.86 -3.92 1.85
C SER A 139 32.72 -4.40 3.30
N SER A 140 32.29 -5.65 3.48
CA SER A 140 32.39 -6.33 4.76
C SER A 140 33.87 -6.56 5.09
N MET A 141 34.54 -5.56 5.68
CA MET A 141 35.86 -5.74 6.28
C MET A 141 35.81 -5.28 7.73
N GLY A 142 35.89 -6.28 8.62
CA GLY A 142 35.89 -6.14 10.06
C GLY A 142 35.72 -7.49 10.73
N THR A 143 36.43 -8.52 10.27
CA THR A 143 36.62 -9.74 11.05
C THR A 143 37.33 -9.32 12.32
N VAL A 144 36.62 -9.43 13.45
CA VAL A 144 37.19 -9.28 14.78
C VAL A 144 38.25 -10.37 14.92
N ALA A 145 39.52 -9.96 14.95
CA ALA A 145 40.63 -10.83 15.32
C ALA A 145 40.57 -11.12 16.83
N ALA A 146 41.01 -12.33 17.16
CA ALA A 146 40.92 -13.01 18.46
C ALA A 146 41.52 -12.25 19.65
#